data_AF-A0A1B6VTE2-F1
#
_entry.id   AF-A0A1B6VTE2-F1
#
_cell.length_a   1.000
_cell.length_b   1.000
_cell.length_c   1.000
_cell.angle_alpha   90.00
_cell.angle_beta   90.00
_cell.angle_gamma   90.00
#
_symmetry.space_group_name_H-M   'P 1'
#
loop_
_entity.id
_entity.type
_entity.pdbx_description
1 polymer ?
#
loop_
_entity_poly.entity_id
_entity_poly.type
_entity_poly.pdbx_seq_one_letter_code
_entity_poly.pdbx_strand_id
1 'polypeptide(L)'
;MKRLDVLRFSLGFLWLWSGVQPALTAADMSLDLLGRVGIAAEWQMAAFYASSALDVFFGVLCFTKFRNYRFIWLAQFAVVLGYSVIVACRLPEMWLHPFAPLIKNVPILAVLFYLFGNND
;
A
#
# COMPACT_ATOMS: atom_id res chain seq x y z
N MET A 1 -22.92 11.22 -0.41
CA MET A 1 -21.84 10.22 -0.52
C MET A 1 -22.45 8.85 -0.25
N LYS A 2 -22.24 7.86 -1.13
CA LYS A 2 -22.63 6.49 -0.79
C LYS A 2 -21.75 6.05 0.39
N ARG A 3 -22.23 5.19 1.30
CA ARG A 3 -21.45 4.71 2.46
C ARG A 3 -20.07 4.16 2.06
N LEU A 4 -19.98 3.57 0.87
CA LEU A 4 -18.73 3.03 0.31
C LEU A 4 -17.72 4.11 -0.07
N ASP A 5 -18.14 5.33 -0.42
CA ASP A 5 -17.23 6.39 -0.85
C ASP A 5 -16.31 6.84 0.30
N VAL A 6 -16.75 6.70 1.56
CA VAL A 6 -15.91 6.96 2.73
C VAL A 6 -14.72 6.00 2.76
N LEU A 7 -14.94 4.70 2.53
CA LEU A 7 -13.88 3.69 2.49
C LEU A 7 -12.95 3.92 1.29
N ARG A 8 -13.51 4.22 0.12
CA ARG A 8 -12.75 4.48 -1.11
C ARG A 8 -11.82 5.68 -0.95
N PHE A 9 -12.32 6.80 -0.41
CA PHE A 9 -11.51 8.00 -0.21
C PHE A 9 -10.53 7.86 0.95
N SER A 10 -10.88 7.12 2.01
CA SER A 10 -9.95 6.79 3.09
C SER A 10 -8.75 5.99 2.57
N LEU A 11 -8.99 4.95 1.75
CA LEU A 11 -7.91 4.21 1.08
C LEU A 11 -7.14 5.10 0.09
N GLY A 12 -7.84 5.93 -0.68
CA GLY A 12 -7.20 6.88 -1.60
C GLY A 12 -6.21 7.80 -0.89
N PHE A 13 -6.60 8.36 0.26
CA PHE A 13 -5.71 9.19 1.07
C PHE A 13 -4.53 8.40 1.62
N LEU A 14 -4.76 7.19 2.13
CA LEU A 14 -3.71 6.30 2.61
C LEU A 14 -2.66 6.03 1.53
N TRP A 15 -3.10 5.65 0.33
CA TRP A 15 -2.22 5.37 -0.81
C TRP A 15 -1.45 6.60 -1.27
N LEU A 16 -2.11 7.76 -1.40
CA LEU A 16 -1.44 9.00 -1.78
C LEU A 16 -0.36 9.39 -0.75
N TRP A 17 -0.67 9.29 0.54
CA TRP A 17 0.30 9.60 1.59
C TRP A 17 1.48 8.61 1.58
N SER A 18 1.20 7.31 1.45
CA SER A 18 2.20 6.24 1.39
C SER A 18 3.16 6.40 0.20
N GLY A 19 2.67 6.86 -0.95
CA GLY A 19 3.53 7.12 -2.11
C GLY A 19 4.32 8.42 -2.03
N VAL A 20 3.69 9.51 -1.58
CA VAL A 20 4.27 10.85 -1.60
C VAL A 20 5.23 11.09 -0.43
N GLN A 21 4.86 10.73 0.80
CA GLN A 21 5.63 11.09 1.98
C GLN A 21 7.06 10.49 1.97
N PRO A 22 7.26 9.20 1.66
CA PRO A 22 8.60 8.62 1.61
C PRO A 22 9.47 9.28 0.53
N ALA A 23 8.90 9.54 -0.65
CA ALA A 23 9.59 10.20 -1.76
C ALA A 23 10.08 11.62 -1.43
N LEU A 24 9.36 12.33 -0.55
CA LEU A 24 9.70 13.70 -0.16
C LEU A 24 10.61 13.80 1.08
N THR A 25 10.53 12.84 2.00
CA THR A 25 11.08 13.04 3.36
C THR A 25 11.81 11.86 3.96
N ALA A 26 11.75 10.67 3.35
CA ALA A 26 12.31 9.46 3.95
C ALA A 26 12.96 8.51 2.93
N ALA A 27 13.60 9.05 1.89
CA ALA A 27 14.26 8.26 0.85
C ALA A 27 15.32 7.32 1.43
N ASP A 28 16.25 7.83 2.25
CA ASP A 28 17.34 7.02 2.82
C ASP A 28 16.83 5.87 3.70
N MET A 29 15.85 6.17 4.57
CA MET A 29 15.19 5.16 5.41
C MET A 29 14.47 4.09 4.57
N SER A 30 13.83 4.50 3.47
CA SER A 30 13.13 3.58 2.58
C SER A 30 14.10 2.66 1.83
N LEU A 31 15.24 3.20 1.37
CA LEU A 31 16.29 2.42 0.71
C LEU A 31 16.94 1.42 1.67
N ASP A 32 17.22 1.81 2.93
CA ASP A 32 17.71 0.89 3.96
C ASP A 32 16.75 -0.28 4.20
N LEU A 33 15.45 0.01 4.33
CA LEU A 33 14.42 -1.01 4.49
C LEU A 33 14.37 -1.96 3.28
N LEU A 34 14.48 -1.44 2.05
CA LEU A 34 14.55 -2.27 0.84
C LEU A 34 15.78 -3.20 0.86
N GLY A 35 16.92 -2.70 1.31
CA GLY A 35 18.13 -3.51 1.51
C GLY A 35 17.93 -4.64 2.51
N ARG A 36 17.31 -4.35 3.66
CA ARG A 36 17.00 -5.35 4.70
C ARG A 36 15.98 -6.38 4.24
N VAL A 37 15.06 -5.98 3.36
CA VAL A 37 14.12 -6.89 2.70
C VAL A 37 14.83 -7.79 1.68
N GLY A 38 16.05 -7.47 1.26
CA GLY A 38 16.88 -8.26 0.35
C GLY A 38 16.86 -7.78 -1.09
N ILE A 39 16.47 -6.53 -1.35
CA ILE A 39 16.60 -5.91 -2.67
C ILE A 39 18.05 -5.45 -2.86
N ALA A 40 18.68 -5.93 -3.94
CA ALA A 40 20.05 -5.56 -4.28
C ALA A 40 20.19 -4.06 -4.55
N ALA A 41 21.33 -3.48 -4.18
CA ALA A 41 21.55 -2.03 -4.13
C ALA A 41 21.26 -1.32 -5.47
N GLU A 42 21.62 -1.93 -6.60
CA GLU A 42 21.38 -1.42 -7.95
C GLU A 42 19.89 -1.33 -8.31
N TRP A 43 19.03 -2.11 -7.65
CA TRP A 43 17.58 -2.11 -7.86
C TRP A 43 16.80 -1.30 -6.83
N GLN A 44 17.41 -0.90 -5.70
CA GLN A 44 16.70 -0.24 -4.60
C GLN A 44 16.03 1.07 -5.03
N MET A 45 16.74 1.94 -5.75
CA MET A 45 16.15 3.20 -6.23
C MET A 45 14.99 2.96 -7.20
N ALA A 46 15.14 2.01 -8.12
CA ALA A 46 14.09 1.67 -9.08
C ALA A 46 12.86 1.10 -8.37
N ALA A 47 13.07 0.17 -7.43
CA ALA A 47 12.01 -0.42 -6.61
C ALA A 47 11.30 0.63 -5.75
N PHE A 48 12.06 1.54 -5.13
CA PHE A 48 11.54 2.65 -4.35
C PHE A 48 10.60 3.54 -5.17
N TYR A 49 11.09 4.12 -6.27
CA TYR A 49 10.25 4.99 -7.09
C TYR A 49 9.09 4.24 -7.75
N ALA A 50 9.27 2.98 -8.14
CA ALA A 50 8.18 2.16 -8.66
C ALA A 50 7.08 1.92 -7.61
N SER A 51 7.46 1.60 -6.36
CA SER A 51 6.50 1.45 -5.26
C SER A 51 5.78 2.76 -4.94
N SER A 52 6.51 3.88 -4.81
CA SER A 52 5.89 5.19 -4.58
C SER A 52 4.95 5.61 -5.71
N ALA A 53 5.33 5.38 -6.98
CA ALA A 53 4.48 5.68 -8.12
C ALA A 53 3.23 4.79 -8.16
N LEU A 54 3.36 3.50 -7.81
CA LEU A 54 2.25 2.57 -7.73
C LEU A 54 1.23 2.99 -6.65
N ASP A 55 1.73 3.41 -5.48
CA ASP A 55 0.91 3.92 -4.40
C ASP A 55 0.14 5.17 -4.83
N VAL A 56 0.82 6.15 -5.43
CA VAL A 56 0.16 7.35 -5.96
C VAL A 56 -0.87 7.00 -7.03
N PHE A 57 -0.55 6.06 -7.93
CA PHE A 57 -1.45 5.60 -8.96
C PHE A 57 -2.74 5.02 -8.37
N PHE A 58 -2.65 4.08 -7.42
CA PHE A 58 -3.83 3.55 -6.73
C PHE A 58 -4.61 4.62 -5.98
N GLY A 59 -3.90 5.53 -5.30
CA GLY A 59 -4.48 6.67 -4.62
C GLY A 59 -5.34 7.53 -5.55
N VAL A 60 -4.81 7.90 -6.72
CA VAL A 60 -5.55 8.66 -7.74
C VAL A 60 -6.77 7.89 -8.22
N LEU A 61 -6.63 6.59 -8.54
CA LEU A 61 -7.74 5.78 -9.06
C LEU A 61 -8.95 5.78 -8.11
N CYS A 62 -8.73 5.78 -6.79
CA CYS A 62 -9.79 5.86 -5.78
C CYS A 62 -10.65 7.13 -5.88
N PHE A 63 -10.12 8.25 -6.39
CA PHE A 63 -10.84 9.51 -6.58
C PHE A 63 -11.49 9.64 -7.96
N THR A 64 -11.16 8.77 -8.91
CA THR A 64 -11.72 8.79 -10.27
C THR A 64 -12.90 7.85 -10.46
N LYS A 65 -13.49 7.84 -11.67
CA LYS A 65 -14.49 6.85 -12.08
C LYS A 65 -13.96 5.41 -12.09
N PHE A 66 -12.63 5.22 -12.13
CA PHE A 66 -12.03 3.88 -12.18
C PHE A 66 -12.24 3.08 -10.90
N ARG A 67 -12.58 3.76 -9.78
CA ARG A 67 -12.97 3.10 -8.53
C ARG A 67 -14.17 2.17 -8.64
N ASN A 68 -14.94 2.25 -9.74
CA ASN A 68 -16.07 1.34 -10.00
C ASN A 68 -15.62 0.00 -10.64
N TYR A 69 -14.36 -0.15 -11.06
CA TYR A 69 -13.86 -1.42 -11.57
C TYR A 69 -13.36 -2.31 -10.43
N ARG A 70 -13.98 -3.49 -10.27
CA ARG A 70 -13.65 -4.46 -9.22
C ARG A 70 -12.17 -4.85 -9.20
N PHE A 71 -11.55 -5.00 -10.38
CA PHE A 71 -10.14 -5.38 -10.50
C PHE A 71 -9.18 -4.40 -9.82
N ILE A 72 -9.52 -3.11 -9.71
CA ILE A 72 -8.68 -2.12 -9.01
C ILE A 72 -8.52 -2.47 -7.53
N TRP A 73 -9.59 -2.92 -6.87
CA TRP A 73 -9.54 -3.34 -5.47
C TRP A 73 -8.77 -4.64 -5.29
N LEU A 74 -8.90 -5.58 -6.22
CA LEU A 74 -8.14 -6.82 -6.21
C LEU A 74 -6.63 -6.59 -6.41
N ALA A 75 -6.26 -5.66 -7.30
CA ALA A 75 -4.86 -5.28 -7.52
C ALA A 75 -4.25 -4.65 -6.25
N GLN A 76 -4.98 -3.72 -5.62
CA GLN A 76 -4.57 -3.15 -4.33
C GLN A 76 -4.45 -4.23 -3.24
N PHE A 77 -5.39 -5.16 -3.17
CA PHE A 77 -5.35 -6.28 -2.22
C PHE A 77 -4.09 -7.13 -2.42
N ALA A 78 -3.80 -7.51 -3.67
CA ALA A 78 -2.62 -8.32 -4.00
C ALA A 78 -1.33 -7.62 -3.62
N VAL A 79 -1.23 -6.30 -3.85
CA VAL A 79 -0.06 -5.50 -3.47
C VAL A 79 0.09 -5.44 -1.95
N VAL A 80 -0.98 -5.13 -1.21
CA VAL A 80 -0.96 -5.07 0.25
C VAL A 80 -0.58 -6.43 0.85
N LEU A 81 -1.16 -7.51 0.34
CA LEU A 81 -0.85 -8.86 0.80
C LEU A 81 0.61 -9.21 0.50
N GLY A 82 1.07 -8.95 -0.73
CA GLY A 82 2.41 -9.29 -1.19
C GLY A 82 3.49 -8.62 -0.34
N TYR A 83 3.45 -7.30 -0.19
CA TYR A 83 4.45 -6.62 0.64
C TYR A 83 4.31 -6.99 2.12
N SER A 84 3.10 -7.25 2.63
CA SER A 84 2.90 -7.65 4.03
C SER A 84 3.57 -9.01 4.32
N VAL A 85 3.44 -9.98 3.41
CA VAL A 85 4.13 -11.27 3.53
C VAL A 85 5.64 -11.09 3.49
N ILE A 86 6.14 -10.27 2.57
CA ILE A 86 7.58 -9.98 2.46
C ILE A 86 8.10 -9.36 3.76
N VAL A 87 7.44 -8.31 4.27
CA VAL A 87 7.81 -7.63 5.52
C VAL A 87 7.71 -8.58 6.71
N ALA A 88 6.65 -9.38 6.81
CA ALA A 88 6.47 -10.35 7.90
C ALA A 88 7.59 -11.39 7.97
N CYS A 89 8.14 -11.80 6.82
CA CYS A 89 9.22 -12.78 6.75
C CYS A 89 10.62 -12.16 6.86
N ARG A 90 10.84 -10.97 6.29
CA ARG A 90 12.18 -10.35 6.19
C ARG A 90 12.48 -9.35 7.30
N LEU A 91 11.44 -8.77 7.91
CA LEU A 91 11.52 -7.79 8.99
C LEU A 91 10.65 -8.24 10.18
N PRO A 92 10.99 -9.35 10.86
CA PRO A 92 10.16 -9.92 11.92
C PRO A 92 9.91 -8.96 13.09
N GLU A 93 10.78 -7.99 13.33
CA GLU A 93 10.59 -6.90 14.30
C GLU A 93 9.31 -6.07 14.03
N MET A 94 8.80 -6.06 12.79
CA MET A 94 7.55 -5.37 12.44
C MET A 94 6.30 -6.01 13.05
N TRP A 95 6.39 -7.26 13.54
CA TRP A 95 5.33 -7.89 14.34
C TRP A 95 5.14 -7.22 15.71
N LEU A 96 6.24 -6.79 16.33
CA LEU A 96 6.26 -6.23 17.69
C LEU A 96 6.36 -4.69 17.70
N HIS A 97 6.39 -4.07 16.53
CA HIS A 97 6.49 -2.62 16.41
C HIS A 97 5.28 -1.92 17.05
N PRO A 98 5.46 -0.85 17.86
CA PRO A 98 4.40 -0.26 18.68
C PRO A 98 3.24 0.32 17.86
N PHE A 99 3.50 0.71 16.62
CA PHE A 99 2.47 1.20 15.69
C PHE A 99 1.78 0.08 14.88
N ALA A 100 2.12 -1.19 15.14
CA ALA A 100 1.53 -2.39 14.58
C ALA A 100 1.33 -2.36 13.04
N PRO A 101 2.38 -2.11 12.24
CA PRO A 101 2.27 -1.90 10.79
C PRO A 101 1.67 -3.10 10.07
N LEU A 102 2.09 -4.32 10.41
CA LEU A 102 1.53 -5.55 9.82
C LEU A 102 0.07 -5.77 10.22
N ILE A 103 -0.27 -5.51 11.49
CA ILE A 103 -1.63 -5.71 12.00
C ILE A 103 -2.60 -4.70 11.38
N LYS A 104 -2.16 -3.45 11.12
CA LYS A 104 -2.95 -2.44 10.40
C LYS A 104 -3.32 -2.86 8.97
N ASN A 105 -2.54 -3.74 8.35
CA ASN A 105 -2.85 -4.24 7.01
C ASN A 105 -3.99 -5.28 7.00
N VAL A 106 -4.29 -5.94 8.13
CA VAL A 106 -5.42 -6.88 8.22
C VAL A 106 -6.77 -6.19 7.96
N PRO A 107 -7.15 -5.10 8.65
CA PRO A 107 -8.39 -4.40 8.33
C PRO A 107 -8.34 -3.72 6.96
N ILE A 108 -7.17 -3.29 6.46
CA ILE A 108 -7.03 -2.76 5.09
C ILE A 108 -7.38 -3.83 4.06
N LEU A 109 -6.84 -5.05 4.20
CA LEU A 109 -7.16 -6.19 3.34
C LEU A 109 -8.65 -6.55 3.40
N ALA A 110 -9.26 -6.51 4.59
CA ALA A 110 -10.69 -6.74 4.74
C ALA A 110 -11.54 -5.67 4.00
N VAL A 111 -11.17 -4.39 4.10
CA VAL A 111 -11.84 -3.31 3.37
C VAL A 111 -11.67 -3.47 1.86
N LEU A 112 -10.48 -3.82 1.38
CA LEU A 112 -10.21 -4.06 -0.04
C LEU A 112 -11.02 -5.25 -0.58
N PHE A 113 -11.09 -6.35 0.19
CA PHE A 113 -11.91 -7.50 -0.17
C PHE A 113 -13.41 -7.16 -0.19
N TYR A 114 -13.89 -6.39 0.79
CA TYR A 114 -15.27 -5.90 0.82
C TYR A 114 -15.59 -4.99 -0.37
N LEU A 115 -14.71 -4.03 -0.68
CA LEU A 115 -14.87 -3.18 -1.85
C LEU A 115 -14.82 -3.97 -3.15
N PHE A 116 -13.98 -5.01 -3.26
CA PHE A 116 -14.00 -5.92 -4.39
C PHE A 116 -15.35 -6.63 -4.54
N GLY A 117 -15.95 -7.07 -3.44
CA GLY A 117 -17.24 -7.78 -3.39
C GLY A 117 -18.45 -6.93 -3.73
N ASN A 118 -18.44 -5.65 -3.33
CA ASN A 118 -19.60 -4.76 -3.29
C ASN A 118 -19.50 -3.55 -4.24
N ASN A 119 -18.72 -3.67 -5.31
CA ASN A 119 -18.49 -2.58 -6.27
C ASN A 119 -19.49 -2.55 -7.45
N ASP A 120 -20.78 -2.54 -7.14
CA ASP A 120 -21.86 -2.47 -8.13
C ASP A 120 -22.35 -1.02 -8.34
#